data_AF-A0A9E4BMY5-F1
#
_entry.id   AF-A0A9E4BMY5-F1
#
_cell.length_a   1.000
_cell.length_b   1.000
_cell.length_c   1.000
_cell.angle_alpha   90.00
_cell.angle_beta   90.00
_cell.angle_gamma   90.00
#
_symmetry.space_group_name_H-M   'P 1'
#
loop_
_entity.id
_entity.type
_entity.pdbx_description
1 polymer ?
#
loop_
_entity_poly.entity_id
_entity_poly.type
_entity_poly.pdbx_seq_one_letter_code
_entity_poly.pdbx_strand_id
1 'polypeptide(L)' 'MEIWLDGCLRKRRGIGVGTVIHVWTNVELHWEEHRLVEARYNLSSSRLVVTVNGTTVLQAQVAPTPRRRRDLASSGGASV' A
#
# COMPACT_ATOMS: atom_id res chain seq x y z
N MET A 1 -1.11 5.43 -8.97
CA MET A 1 -1.17 4.66 -7.73
C MET A 1 -1.15 5.61 -6.54
N GLU A 2 -1.90 5.28 -5.50
CA GLU A 2 -1.97 6.01 -4.23
C GLU A 2 -1.65 5.08 -3.07
N ILE A 3 -0.98 5.62 -2.04
CA ILE A 3 -0.72 4.94 -0.77
C ILE A 3 -1.39 5.76 0.33
N TRP A 4 -2.24 5.09 1.08
CA TRP A 4 -3.00 5.65 2.20
C TRP A 4 -2.57 4.96 3.49
N LEU A 5 -2.38 5.72 4.56
CA LEU A 5 -2.12 5.23 5.91
C LEU A 5 -2.97 6.07 6.87
N ASP A 6 -3.75 5.41 7.73
CA ASP A 6 -4.67 6.05 8.69
C ASP A 6 -5.57 7.12 8.06
N GLY A 7 -6.14 6.81 6.90
CA GLY A 7 -7.01 7.73 6.16
C GLY A 7 -6.30 8.90 5.47
N CYS A 8 -4.97 9.02 5.60
CA CYS A 8 -4.18 10.08 4.97
C CYS A 8 -3.47 9.60 3.70
N LEU A 9 -3.54 10.38 2.61
CA LEU A 9 -2.77 10.12 1.40
C LEU A 9 -1.30 10.48 1.64
N ARG A 10 -0.44 9.47 1.73
CA ARG A 10 1.01 9.68 1.93
C ARG A 10 1.76 9.87 0.62
N LYS A 11 1.29 9.23 -0.46
CA LYS A 11 2.02 9.25 -1.73
C LYS A 11 1.11 8.96 -2.92
N ARG A 12 1.27 9.72 -4.01
CA ARG A 12 0.67 9.47 -5.32
C ARG A 12 1.75 9.41 -6.40
N ARG A 13 1.70 8.40 -7.29
CA ARG A 13 2.59 8.27 -8.46
C ARG A 13 1.79 7.87 -9.71
N GLY A 14 2.26 8.24 -10.91
CA GLY A 14 1.76 7.64 -12.15
C GLY A 14 2.00 6.12 -12.15
N ILE A 15 1.09 5.33 -12.75
CA ILE A 15 1.28 3.88 -12.86
C ILE A 15 2.13 3.62 -14.10
N GLY A 16 3.38 3.19 -13.92
CA GLY A 16 4.23 2.68 -15.00
C GLY A 16 4.31 1.15 -14.97
N VAL A 17 4.63 0.53 -16.11
CA VAL A 17 4.96 -0.90 -16.18
C VAL A 17 6.21 -1.17 -15.34
N GLY A 18 6.21 -2.21 -14.50
CA GLY A 18 7.33 -2.54 -13.60
C GLY A 18 7.37 -1.73 -12.29
N THR A 19 6.27 -1.05 -11.93
CA THR A 19 6.25 -0.25 -10.70
C THR A 19 6.32 -1.14 -9.46
N VAL A 20 7.42 -1.03 -8.70
CA VAL A 20 7.49 -1.51 -7.32
C VAL A 20 6.74 -0.51 -6.43
N ILE A 21 5.76 -1.03 -5.71
CA ILE A 21 5.07 -0.31 -4.64
C ILE A 21 5.93 -0.45 -3.40
N HIS A 22 6.36 0.68 -2.84
CA HIS A 22 7.17 0.70 -1.64
C HIS A 22 6.52 1.57 -0.59
N VAL A 23 6.18 0.95 0.55
CA VAL A 23 5.64 1.60 1.75
C VAL A 23 6.59 1.31 2.90
N TRP A 24 6.80 2.28 3.78
CA TRP A 24 7.57 2.10 4.99
C TRP A 24 6.95 2.91 6.11
N THR A 25 7.16 2.47 7.34
CA THR A 25 6.80 3.21 8.54
C THR A 25 7.79 2.90 9.64
N ASN A 26 8.02 3.88 10.51
CA ASN A 26 8.70 3.66 11.78
C ASN A 26 7.65 3.31 12.82
N VAL A 27 7.91 2.28 13.62
CA VAL A 27 7.15 1.91 14.80
C VAL A 27 8.03 2.19 16.00
N GLU A 28 7.55 3.06 16.88
CA GLU A 28 8.16 3.35 18.17
C GLU A 28 7.54 2.41 19.21
N LEU A 29 8.38 1.62 19.87
CA LEU A 29 7.99 0.74 20.96
C LEU A 29 8.44 1.34 22.30
N HIS A 30 8.05 0.71 23.40
CA HIS A 30 8.53 1.11 24.72
C HIS A 30 10.06 1.03 24.79
N TRP A 31 10.67 1.91 25.60
CA TRP A 31 12.11 1.94 25.87
C TRP A 31 13.00 2.33 24.68
N GLU A 32 12.59 3.35 23.90
CA GLU A 32 13.39 3.90 22.79
C GLU A 32 13.76 2.85 21.73
N GLU A 33 12.93 1.80 21.60
CA GLU A 33 13.12 0.80 20.56
C GLU A 33 12.43 1.24 19.27
N HIS A 34 13.21 1.37 18.19
CA HIS A 34 12.73 1.84 16.89
C HIS A 34 12.78 0.68 15.89
N ARG A 35 11.63 0.37 15.31
CA ARG A 35 11.50 -0.65 14.25
C ARG A 35 11.07 0.01 12.95
N LEU A 36 11.94 0.02 11.96
CA LEU A 36 11.60 0.36 10.59
C LEU A 36 10.93 -0.85 9.94
N VAL A 37 9.67 -0.71 9.56
CA VAL A 37 8.92 -1.70 8.80
C VAL A 37 8.86 -1.24 7.35
N GLU A 38 9.33 -2.06 6.41
CA GLU A 38 9.24 -1.78 4.97
C GLU A 38 8.47 -2.89 4.27
N ALA A 39 7.59 -2.51 3.35
CA ALA A 39 6.82 -3.42 2.51
C ALA A 39 7.01 -3.06 1.03
N ARG A 40 7.50 -4.03 0.26
CA ARG A 40 7.79 -3.89 -1.18
C ARG A 40 6.96 -4.89 -1.95
N TYR A 41 6.05 -4.38 -2.78
CA TYR A 41 5.23 -5.21 -3.66
C TYR A 41 5.58 -4.95 -5.11
N ASN A 42 5.96 -6.00 -5.84
CA ASN A 42 6.24 -5.95 -7.26
C ASN A 42 4.98 -6.32 -8.06
N LEU A 43 4.48 -5.36 -8.84
CA LEU A 43 3.27 -5.55 -9.66
C LEU A 43 3.42 -6.59 -10.78
N SER A 44 4.61 -6.77 -11.36
CA SER A 44 4.80 -7.71 -12.47
C SER A 44 4.89 -9.15 -11.99
N SER A 45 5.55 -9.37 -10.85
CA SER A 45 5.71 -10.71 -10.28
C SER A 45 4.73 -11.03 -9.17
N SER A 46 3.85 -10.11 -8.78
CA SER A 46 2.92 -10.24 -7.65
C SER A 46 3.60 -10.70 -6.34
N ARG A 47 4.87 -10.34 -6.16
CA ARG A 47 5.70 -10.70 -5.00
C ARG A 47 5.68 -9.58 -3.97
N LEU A 48 5.28 -9.90 -2.75
CA LEU A 48 5.39 -9.05 -1.57
C LEU A 48 6.59 -9.50 -0.73
N VAL A 49 7.41 -8.54 -0.31
CA VAL A 49 8.47 -8.72 0.69
C VAL A 49 8.28 -7.69 1.78
N VAL A 50 8.30 -8.12 3.04
CA VAL A 50 8.26 -7.25 4.22
C VAL A 50 9.51 -7.46 5.05
N THR A 51 10.14 -6.36 5.44
CA THR A 51 11.33 -6.34 6.30
C THR A 51 11.06 -5.54 7.57
N VAL A 52 11.73 -5.94 8.65
CA VAL A 52 11.86 -5.17 9.89
C VAL A 52 13.34 -4.90 10.13
N ASN A 53 13.75 -3.63 10.17
CA ASN A 53 15.16 -3.21 10.24
C ASN A 53 16.02 -3.94 9.19
N GLY A 54 15.53 -4.05 7.95
CA GLY A 54 16.18 -4.75 6.85
C GLY A 54 16.11 -6.29 6.90
N THR A 55 15.66 -6.89 8.01
CA THR A 55 15.51 -8.35 8.13
C THR A 55 14.18 -8.80 7.54
N THR A 56 14.19 -9.75 6.61
CA THR A 56 12.95 -10.26 6.00
C THR A 56 12.12 -11.03 7.02
N VAL A 57 10.88 -10.60 7.23
CA VAL A 57 9.92 -11.25 8.14
C VAL A 57 8.76 -11.91 7.40
N LEU A 58 8.47 -11.46 6.17
CA LEU A 58 7.47 -12.05 5.31
C LEU A 58 7.92 -12.00 3.86
N GLN A 59 7.71 -13.10 3.15
CA GLN A 59 7.77 -13.15 1.71
C GLN A 59 6.57 -13.96 1.21
N ALA A 60 5.75 -13.35 0.35
CA ALA A 60 4.52 -13.97 -0.11
C ALA A 60 4.21 -13.62 -1.57
N GLN A 61 3.48 -14.52 -2.22
CA GLN A 61 2.82 -14.25 -3.48
C GLN A 61 1.44 -13.67 -3.15
N VAL A 62 1.18 -12.43 -3.53
CA VAL A 62 -0.07 -11.72 -3.20
C VAL A 62 -0.76 -11.33 -4.49
N ALA A 63 -1.93 -11.91 -4.73
CA ALA A 63 -2.74 -11.49 -5.87
C ALA A 63 -3.11 -10.00 -5.70
N PRO A 64 -3.07 -9.19 -6.78
CA PRO A 64 -3.47 -7.80 -6.69
C PRO A 64 -4.92 -7.71 -6.20
N THR A 65 -5.13 -7.03 -5.07
CA THR A 65 -6.48 -6.82 -4.55
C THR A 65 -7.28 -6.04 -5.59
N PRO A 66 -8.49 -6.50 -5.98
CA PRO A 66 -9.33 -5.71 -6.86
C PRO A 66 -9.60 -4.38 -6.17
N ARG A 67 -9.33 -3.27 -6.88
CA ARG A 67 -9.72 -1.96 -6.38
C ARG A 67 -11.23 -2.00 -6.19
N ARG A 68 -11.72 -1.90 -4.95
CA ARG A 68 -13.10 -1.44 -4.74
C ARG A 68 -13.19 -0.10 -5.47
N ARG A 69 -13.92 -0.06 -6.59
CA ARG A 69 -14.47 1.20 -7.09
C ARG A 69 -15.15 1.80 -5.86
N ARG A 70 -14.73 2.97 -5.41
CA ARG A 70 -15.60 3.79 -4.57
C ARG A 70 -16.89 3.89 -5.36
N ASP A 71 -17.96 3.37 -4.79
CA ASP A 71 -19.28 3.38 -5.38
C ASP A 71 -19.57 4.81 -5.87
N LEU A 72 -19.76 4.94 -7.19
CA LEU A 72 -20.50 6.08 -7.74
C LEU A 72 -21.95 5.88 -7.30
N ALA A 73 -22.26 6.27 -6.07
CA ALA A 73 -23.56 6.78 -5.70
C ALA A 73 -23.35 8.29 -5.56
N SER A 74 -23.67 9.08 -6.58
CA SER A 74 -25.05 9.50 -6.80
C SER A 74 -25.54 9.21 -8.22
N SER A 75 -26.51 8.31 -8.28
CA SER A 75 -27.55 8.22 -9.31
C SER A 75 -28.15 9.60 -9.59
N GLY A 76 -28.39 9.86 -10.88
CA GLY A 76 -29.19 10.99 -11.31
C GLY A 76 -30.59 10.98 -10.70
N GLY A 77 -31.07 12.17 -10.38
CA GLY A 77 -32.48 12.52 -10.47
C GLY A 77 -32.62 13.50 -11.62
N ALA A 78 -33.21 13.05 -12.72
CA ALA A 78 -33.78 13.91 -13.75
C ALA A 78 -35.30 13.95 -13.54
N SER A 79 -35.88 15.15 -13.75
CA SER A 79 -37.31 15.52 -13.81
C SER A 79 -38.06 15.47 -12.46
N VAL A 80 -38.84 16.49 -12.08
CA VAL A 80 -39.82 17.29 -12.83
C VAL A 80 -39.56 18.80 -12.75
#